data_AF-A0A452H6Z2-F1
#
_entry.id   AF-A0A452H6Z2-F1
#
_cell.length_a   1.000
_cell.length_b   1.000
_cell.length_c   1.000
_cell.angle_alpha   90.00
_cell.angle_beta   90.00
_cell.angle_gamma   90.00
#
_symmetry.space_group_name_H-M   'P 1'
#
loop_
_entity.id
_entity.type
_entity.pdbx_description
1 polymer ?
#
loop_
_entity_poly.entity_id
_entity_poly.type
_entity_poly.pdbx_seq_one_letter_code
_entity_poly.pdbx_strand_id
1 'polypeptide(L)'
;MWGTGCIPIPYPHSHCLSPPPLQMLLLLLSVVLIPDPGSGALGLNSCEIIHPPRDGGIRYRGLTPDQVQTVRFLPFDYEIEYVCRPDREIVGPKVRKCLPNGTWTEMGHASRCRESPPAPTPTVGTGHRAFPPSGAPALGI
;
A
#
# COMPACT_ATOMS: atom_id res chain seq x y z
N MET A 1 43.53 27.60 -25.23
CA MET A 1 43.49 26.46 -24.29
C MET A 1 42.12 25.82 -24.46
N TRP A 2 42.08 24.70 -25.20
CA TRP A 2 41.05 23.66 -25.36
C TRP A 2 39.63 23.93 -24.81
N GLY A 3 38.68 24.16 -25.72
CA GLY A 3 37.24 24.00 -25.50
C GLY A 3 36.70 23.01 -26.52
N THR A 4 36.71 21.74 -26.16
CA THR A 4 36.29 20.58 -26.95
C THR A 4 34.85 20.72 -27.43
N GLY A 5 34.59 20.50 -28.72
CA GLY A 5 33.24 20.09 -29.13
C GLY A 5 32.67 20.60 -30.45
N CYS A 6 33.47 20.93 -31.47
CA CYS A 6 32.94 21.06 -32.83
C CYS A 6 33.83 20.30 -33.82
N ILE A 7 33.44 19.08 -34.15
CA ILE A 7 34.06 18.30 -35.22
C ILE A 7 33.55 18.90 -36.56
N PRO A 8 34.42 19.27 -37.50
CA PRO A 8 33.97 19.67 -38.82
C PRO A 8 33.55 18.42 -39.61
N ILE A 9 32.25 18.20 -39.77
CA ILE A 9 31.70 17.22 -40.72
C ILE A 9 31.34 17.97 -42.02
N PRO A 10 31.78 17.52 -43.20
CA PRO A 10 31.59 18.24 -44.45
C PRO A 10 30.30 17.80 -45.17
N TYR A 11 29.11 18.07 -44.62
CA TYR A 11 27.84 17.96 -45.37
C TYR A 11 26.80 18.95 -44.84
N PRO A 12 25.90 19.51 -45.69
CA PRO A 12 25.17 20.73 -45.40
C PRO A 12 23.86 20.40 -44.67
N HIS A 13 23.90 20.21 -43.36
CA HIS A 13 22.76 20.58 -42.52
C HIS A 13 23.17 20.72 -41.05
N SER A 14 23.62 21.93 -40.70
CA SER A 14 23.83 22.33 -39.31
C SER A 14 22.46 22.56 -38.65
N HIS A 15 21.82 21.50 -38.18
CA HIS A 15 20.71 21.64 -37.25
C HIS A 15 21.26 21.85 -35.84
N CYS A 16 21.32 23.11 -35.42
CA CYS A 16 21.42 23.46 -34.01
C CYS A 16 20.14 22.99 -33.31
N LEU A 17 20.20 21.83 -32.66
CA LEU A 17 19.09 21.30 -31.88
C LEU A 17 19.03 22.00 -30.51
N SER A 18 18.72 23.29 -30.54
CA SER A 18 18.19 24.02 -29.39
C SER A 18 16.74 23.56 -29.18
N PRO A 19 16.37 22.95 -28.04
CA PRO A 19 14.96 22.66 -27.79
C PRO A 19 14.24 24.02 -27.66
N PRO A 20 13.26 24.33 -28.54
CA PRO A 20 12.57 25.60 -28.44
C PRO A 20 11.88 25.65 -27.07
N PRO A 21 11.95 26.79 -26.34
CA PRO A 21 11.39 26.90 -24.99
C PRO A 21 9.90 26.54 -24.95
N LEU A 22 9.18 26.71 -26.07
CA LEU A 22 7.81 26.26 -26.26
C LEU A 22 7.65 24.73 -26.23
N GLN A 23 8.55 23.94 -26.83
CA GLN A 23 8.46 22.48 -26.75
C GLN A 23 8.75 21.99 -25.33
N MET A 24 9.70 22.62 -24.64
CA MET A 24 9.95 22.33 -23.22
C MET A 24 8.72 22.69 -22.35
N LEU A 25 8.06 23.82 -22.63
CA LEU A 25 6.84 24.23 -21.94
C LEU A 25 5.66 23.30 -22.27
N LEU A 26 5.49 22.87 -23.52
CA LEU A 26 4.48 21.88 -23.91
C LEU A 26 4.71 20.51 -23.24
N LEU A 27 5.97 20.08 -23.13
CA LEU A 27 6.33 18.85 -22.44
C LEU A 27 6.02 18.94 -20.94
N LEU A 28 6.39 20.04 -20.28
CA LEU A 28 6.02 20.28 -18.89
C LEU A 28 4.50 20.36 -18.69
N LEU A 29 3.78 21.03 -19.59
CA LEU A 29 2.31 21.11 -19.54
C LEU A 29 1.69 19.72 -19.68
N SER A 30 2.22 18.88 -20.58
CA SER A 30 1.77 17.50 -20.73
C SER A 30 2.04 16.65 -19.49
N VAL A 31 3.16 16.85 -18.79
CA VAL A 31 3.45 16.15 -17.52
C VAL A 31 2.51 16.60 -16.39
N VAL A 32 2.12 17.88 -16.36
CA VAL A 32 1.19 18.44 -15.34
C VAL A 32 -0.28 18.06 -15.62
N LEU A 33 -0.65 17.89 -16.88
CA LEU A 33 -1.99 17.45 -17.31
C LEU A 33 -2.17 15.93 -17.28
N ILE A 34 -1.09 15.14 -17.19
CA ILE A 34 -1.20 13.71 -16.91
C ILE A 34 -1.62 13.60 -15.43
N PRO A 35 -2.83 13.10 -15.12
CA PRO A 35 -3.18 12.79 -13.75
C PRO A 35 -2.15 11.80 -13.22
N ASP A 36 -1.56 12.08 -12.06
CA ASP A 36 -0.66 11.16 -11.37
C ASP A 36 -1.24 9.73 -11.44
N PRO A 37 -0.49 8.73 -11.94
CA PRO A 37 -0.94 7.34 -11.90
C PRO A 37 -1.17 6.83 -10.47
N GLY A 38 -0.91 7.66 -9.44
CA GLY A 38 -1.29 7.44 -8.05
C GLY A 38 -2.79 7.55 -7.75
N SER A 39 -3.67 7.68 -8.74
CA SER A 39 -5.12 7.56 -8.54
C SER A 39 -5.79 6.81 -9.68
N GLY A 40 -5.76 5.47 -9.58
CA GLY A 40 -6.81 4.56 -10.06
C GLY A 40 -7.44 4.91 -11.41
N ALA A 41 -6.65 4.93 -12.48
CA ALA A 41 -7.19 5.06 -13.82
C ALA A 41 -7.24 3.68 -14.49
N LEU A 42 -8.47 3.26 -14.84
CA LEU A 42 -8.85 2.17 -15.77
C LEU A 42 -9.13 0.75 -15.22
N GLY A 43 -9.51 0.62 -13.95
CA GLY A 43 -10.08 -0.61 -13.38
C GLY A 43 -11.48 -0.40 -12.80
N LEU A 44 -12.48 -0.04 -13.60
CA LEU A 44 -13.88 0.06 -13.12
C LEU A 44 -14.34 -1.33 -12.68
N ASN A 45 -14.39 -1.58 -11.36
CA ASN A 45 -14.63 -2.86 -10.66
C ASN A 45 -13.41 -3.65 -10.15
N SER A 46 -12.19 -3.13 -10.23
CA SER A 46 -11.01 -3.81 -9.70
C SER A 46 -9.99 -2.83 -9.12
N CYS A 47 -9.31 -3.24 -8.06
CA CYS A 47 -8.36 -2.39 -7.34
C CYS A 47 -6.94 -2.89 -7.56
N GLU A 48 -6.00 -1.96 -7.72
CA GLU A 48 -4.58 -2.31 -7.81
C GLU A 48 -4.08 -2.95 -6.51
N ILE A 49 -3.23 -3.96 -6.63
CA ILE A 49 -2.67 -4.64 -5.46
C ILE A 49 -1.79 -3.69 -4.64
N ILE A 50 -2.10 -3.57 -3.35
CA ILE A 50 -1.24 -2.84 -2.41
C ILE A 50 -0.12 -3.79 -2.01
N HIS A 51 1.14 -3.42 -2.27
CA HIS A 51 2.28 -4.26 -1.89
C HIS A 51 2.52 -4.22 -0.37
N PRO A 52 2.93 -5.34 0.26
CA PRO A 52 3.18 -5.38 1.70
C PRO A 52 4.25 -4.36 2.15
N PRO A 53 4.00 -3.55 3.19
CA PRO A 53 4.97 -2.60 3.72
C PRO A 53 6.11 -3.30 4.47
N ARG A 54 7.32 -2.72 4.51
CA ARG A 54 8.51 -3.30 5.21
C ARG A 54 8.28 -3.55 6.71
N ASP A 55 7.50 -2.69 7.36
CA ASP A 55 7.21 -2.74 8.80
C ASP A 55 6.13 -3.78 9.18
N GLY A 56 5.50 -4.41 8.19
CA GLY A 56 4.39 -5.34 8.41
C GLY A 56 4.16 -6.25 7.22
N GLY A 57 2.92 -6.66 7.05
CA GLY A 57 2.46 -7.51 5.97
C GLY A 57 1.01 -7.21 5.63
N ILE A 58 0.55 -7.81 4.54
CA ILE A 58 -0.86 -7.81 4.15
C ILE A 58 -1.26 -9.26 3.94
N ARG A 59 -2.37 -9.66 4.54
CA ARG A 59 -3.02 -10.96 4.29
C ARG A 59 -3.99 -10.80 3.14
N TYR A 60 -3.77 -11.60 2.10
CA TYR A 60 -4.65 -11.68 0.94
C TYR A 60 -5.46 -12.97 1.02
N ARG A 61 -6.78 -12.87 0.87
CA ARG A 61 -7.68 -14.02 1.00
C ARG A 61 -7.62 -14.91 -0.24
N GLY A 62 -7.08 -16.12 -0.08
CA GLY A 62 -7.05 -17.12 -1.16
C GLY A 62 -5.99 -16.86 -2.23
N LEU A 63 -4.98 -16.03 -1.93
CA LEU A 63 -3.79 -15.86 -2.77
C LEU A 63 -2.55 -16.39 -2.04
N THR A 64 -1.68 -17.09 -2.76
CA THR A 64 -0.35 -17.46 -2.25
C THR A 64 0.64 -16.30 -2.38
N PRO A 65 1.76 -16.31 -1.63
CA PRO A 65 2.78 -15.27 -1.74
C PRO A 65 3.31 -15.05 -3.16
N ASP A 66 3.46 -16.12 -3.95
CA ASP A 66 3.90 -16.03 -5.35
C ASP A 66 2.85 -15.39 -6.25
N GLN A 67 1.56 -15.66 -6.00
CA GLN A 67 0.47 -15.03 -6.74
C GLN A 67 0.36 -13.54 -6.42
N VAL A 68 0.61 -13.13 -5.18
CA VAL A 68 0.62 -11.71 -4.76
C VAL A 68 1.66 -10.90 -5.54
N GLN A 69 2.79 -11.50 -5.94
CA GLN A 69 3.82 -10.81 -6.73
C GLN A 69 3.47 -10.69 -8.22
N THR A 70 2.55 -11.52 -8.71
CA THR A 70 2.24 -11.61 -10.15
C THR A 70 0.90 -10.96 -10.50
N VAL A 71 -0.08 -11.00 -9.59
CA VAL A 71 -1.37 -10.36 -9.76
C VAL A 71 -1.22 -8.85 -9.64
N ARG A 72 -1.87 -8.11 -10.56
CA ARG A 72 -1.88 -6.64 -10.54
C ARG A 72 -3.18 -6.06 -9.98
N PHE A 73 -4.31 -6.76 -10.21
CA PHE A 73 -5.64 -6.27 -9.89
C PHE A 73 -6.42 -7.30 -9.07
N LEU A 74 -7.12 -6.82 -8.05
CA LEU A 74 -8.01 -7.58 -7.19
C LEU A 74 -9.47 -7.22 -7.50
N PRO A 75 -10.40 -8.19 -7.50
CA PRO A 75 -11.77 -7.97 -7.93
C PRO A 75 -12.55 -7.06 -6.97
N PHE A 76 -13.68 -6.54 -7.43
CA PHE A 76 -14.66 -5.84 -6.59
C PHE A 76 -15.02 -6.68 -5.37
N ASP A 77 -15.25 -6.01 -4.23
CA ASP A 77 -15.60 -6.62 -2.95
C ASP A 77 -14.45 -7.42 -2.30
N TYR A 78 -13.27 -7.47 -2.94
CA TYR A 78 -12.11 -8.16 -2.37
C TYR A 78 -11.57 -7.44 -1.13
N GLU A 79 -11.20 -8.21 -0.11
CA GLU A 79 -10.76 -7.71 1.19
C GLU A 79 -9.30 -8.09 1.46
N ILE A 80 -8.55 -7.12 1.98
CA ILE A 80 -7.18 -7.30 2.46
C ILE A 80 -7.10 -6.90 3.94
N GLU A 81 -6.26 -7.59 4.69
CA GLU A 81 -6.03 -7.30 6.11
C GLU A 81 -4.57 -6.93 6.33
N TYR A 82 -4.32 -5.75 6.90
CA TYR A 82 -3.00 -5.37 7.35
C TYR A 82 -2.61 -6.19 8.58
N VAL A 83 -1.34 -6.57 8.65
CA VAL A 83 -0.76 -7.32 9.75
C VAL A 83 0.54 -6.65 10.16
N CYS A 84 0.71 -6.39 11.45
CA CYS A 84 1.99 -5.92 11.98
C CYS A 84 2.81 -7.08 12.53
N ARG A 85 4.12 -6.84 12.72
CA ARG A 85 4.99 -7.74 13.47
C ARG A 85 4.46 -7.94 14.90
N PRO A 86 4.81 -9.04 15.57
CA PRO A 86 4.62 -9.15 17.03
C PRO A 86 5.25 -7.92 17.70
N ASP A 87 4.65 -7.42 18.78
CA ASP A 87 5.01 -6.19 19.51
C ASP A 87 4.61 -4.85 18.85
N ARG A 88 3.80 -4.90 17.79
CA ARG A 88 3.26 -3.71 17.13
C ARG A 88 1.75 -3.79 16.95
N GLU A 89 1.11 -2.65 17.06
CA GLU A 89 -0.33 -2.47 16.85
C GLU A 89 -0.58 -1.68 15.57
N ILE A 90 -1.68 -2.00 14.88
CA ILE A 90 -2.12 -1.29 13.68
C ILE A 90 -2.86 -0.03 14.11
N VAL A 91 -2.40 1.12 13.63
CA VAL A 91 -3.09 2.41 13.74
C VAL A 91 -3.74 2.72 12.40
N GLY A 92 -5.06 2.90 12.39
CA GLY A 92 -5.86 3.15 11.20
C GLY A 92 -6.66 1.92 10.74
N PRO A 93 -7.15 1.91 9.48
CA PRO A 93 -8.01 0.84 8.97
C PRO A 93 -7.25 -0.47 8.89
N LYS A 94 -7.66 -1.47 9.67
CA LYS A 94 -7.05 -2.81 9.66
C LYS A 94 -7.41 -3.60 8.41
N VAL A 95 -8.65 -3.47 7.96
CA VAL A 95 -9.17 -4.16 6.78
C VAL A 95 -9.51 -3.12 5.72
N ARG A 96 -9.15 -3.39 4.47
CA ARG A 96 -9.56 -2.59 3.33
C ARG A 96 -10.28 -3.44 2.31
N LYS A 97 -11.32 -2.87 1.71
CA LYS A 97 -12.16 -3.51 0.72
C LYS A 97 -12.08 -2.80 -0.62
N CYS A 98 -12.09 -3.55 -1.71
CA CYS A 98 -12.08 -2.99 -3.04
C CYS A 98 -13.46 -2.44 -3.42
N LEU A 99 -13.54 -1.14 -3.68
CA LEU A 99 -14.75 -0.43 -4.11
C LEU A 99 -14.95 -0.56 -5.63
N PRO A 100 -16.19 -0.38 -6.14
CA PRO A 100 -16.45 -0.49 -7.58
C PRO A 100 -15.79 0.66 -8.37
N ASN A 101 -15.42 1.74 -7.68
CA ASN A 101 -14.58 2.84 -8.17
C ASN A 101 -13.12 2.40 -8.45
N GLY A 102 -12.73 1.15 -8.16
CA GLY A 102 -11.35 0.69 -8.30
C GLY A 102 -10.40 1.28 -7.25
N THR A 103 -10.96 1.77 -6.14
CA THR A 103 -10.22 2.31 -5.00
C THR A 103 -10.45 1.47 -3.75
N TRP A 104 -9.49 1.46 -2.84
CA TRP A 104 -9.62 0.80 -1.55
C TRP A 104 -10.42 1.67 -0.57
N THR A 105 -11.19 1.05 0.32
CA THR A 105 -11.88 1.76 1.41
C THR A 105 -10.90 2.55 2.28
N GLU A 106 -11.36 3.69 2.77
CA GLU A 106 -10.61 4.55 3.72
C GLU A 106 -9.21 4.92 3.23
N MET A 107 -9.06 5.18 1.92
CA MET A 107 -7.78 5.58 1.32
C MET A 107 -7.17 6.83 1.98
N GLY A 108 -8.00 7.73 2.51
CA GLY A 108 -7.58 8.92 3.25
C GLY A 108 -6.98 8.65 4.64
N HIS A 109 -7.13 7.44 5.19
CA HIS A 109 -6.56 7.05 6.47
C HIS A 109 -5.48 6.00 6.27
N ALA A 110 -4.21 6.42 6.38
CA ALA A 110 -3.07 5.52 6.21
C ALA A 110 -2.95 4.52 7.38
N SER A 111 -2.93 3.22 7.05
CA SER A 111 -2.67 2.14 8.00
C SER A 111 -1.18 2.05 8.30
N ARG A 112 -0.79 2.17 9.57
CA ARG A 112 0.62 2.14 10.01
C ARG A 112 0.81 1.24 11.22
N CYS A 113 1.94 0.54 11.28
CA CYS A 113 2.35 -0.20 12.46
C CYS A 113 3.06 0.74 13.44
N ARG A 114 2.56 0.81 14.68
CA ARG A 114 3.20 1.52 15.79
C ARG A 114 3.60 0.52 16.87
N GLU A 115 4.65 0.82 17.62
CA GLU A 115 5.01 0.04 18.81
C GLU A 115 3.82 -0.01 19.76
N SER A 116 3.47 -1.23 20.21
CA SER A 116 2.44 -1.37 21.24
C SER A 116 2.96 -0.72 22.52
N PRO A 117 2.09 -0.03 23.29
CA PRO A 117 2.45 0.36 24.64
C PRO A 117 2.95 -0.87 25.41
N PRO A 118 3.92 -0.72 26.34
CA PRO A 118 4.30 -1.82 27.20
C PRO A 118 3.03 -2.39 27.84
N ALA A 119 2.83 -3.70 27.70
CA ALA A 119 1.70 -4.37 28.32
C ALA A 119 1.67 -3.97 29.81
N PRO A 120 0.50 -3.61 30.37
CA PRO A 120 0.43 -3.41 31.80
C PRO A 120 0.93 -4.70 32.43
N THR A 121 1.99 -4.59 33.24
CA THR A 121 2.51 -5.73 33.98
C THR A 121 1.32 -6.44 34.63
N PRO A 122 1.22 -7.78 34.54
CA PRO A 122 0.23 -8.48 35.34
C PRO A 122 0.59 -8.11 36.77
N THR A 123 -0.18 -7.20 37.36
CA THR A 123 -0.11 -6.98 38.80
C THR A 123 -0.38 -8.37 39.35
N VAL A 124 0.59 -8.94 40.06
CA VAL A 124 0.40 -10.10 40.92
C VAL A 124 -0.56 -9.64 42.02
N GLY A 125 -1.79 -9.39 41.62
CA GLY A 125 -2.92 -9.05 42.45
C GLY A 125 -3.56 -10.38 42.76
N THR A 126 -3.16 -10.91 43.92
CA THR A 126 -4.01 -11.71 44.82
C THR A 126 -4.95 -12.69 44.14
N GLY A 127 -4.67 -13.99 44.31
CA GLY A 127 -5.50 -15.10 43.87
C GLY A 127 -6.97 -14.98 44.31
N HIS A 128 -7.77 -14.29 43.51
CA HIS A 128 -9.20 -14.46 43.50
C HIS A 128 -9.44 -15.75 42.74
N ARG A 129 -9.70 -16.82 43.51
CA ARG A 129 -10.25 -18.08 43.01
C ARG A 129 -11.36 -17.73 42.01
N ALA A 130 -11.15 -18.07 40.74
CA ALA A 130 -12.22 -18.10 39.77
C ALA A 130 -13.30 -19.03 40.33
N PHE A 131 -14.45 -18.47 40.71
CA PHE A 131 -15.62 -19.27 41.05
C PHE A 131 -16.02 -20.04 39.77
N PRO A 132 -16.06 -21.38 39.80
CA PRO A 132 -16.52 -22.14 38.65
C PRO A 132 -17.97 -21.75 38.33
N PRO A 133 -18.37 -21.67 37.05
CA PRO A 133 -19.75 -21.42 36.69
C PRO A 133 -20.63 -22.54 37.26
N SER A 134 -21.63 -22.14 38.05
CA SER A 134 -22.66 -23.00 38.62
C SER A 134 -23.49 -23.60 37.48
N GLY A 135 -23.15 -24.82 37.06
CA GLY A 135 -23.80 -25.43 35.90
C GLY A 135 -23.35 -26.86 35.58
N ALA A 136 -22.91 -27.64 36.56
CA ALA A 136 -22.72 -29.08 36.37
C ALA A 136 -24.04 -29.81 36.71
N PRO A 137 -24.64 -30.57 35.78
CA PRO A 137 -25.80 -31.41 36.10
C PRO A 137 -25.36 -32.54 37.02
N ALA A 138 -26.09 -32.72 38.13
CA ALA A 138 -25.91 -33.85 39.04
C ALA A 138 -26.11 -35.16 38.27
N LEU A 139 -25.09 -36.01 38.23
CA LEU A 139 -25.25 -37.39 37.76
C LEU A 139 -26.15 -38.12 38.76
N GLY A 140 -27.34 -38.50 38.28
CA GLY A 140 -28.23 -39.41 38.96
C GLY A 140 -27.61 -40.79 39.10
N ILE A 141 -27.87 -41.38 40.26
CA ILE A 141 -27.57 -42.74 40.69
C ILE A 141 -28.16 -43.81 39.76
#